data_AF-F9YTJ4-F1
#
_entry.id   AF-F9YTJ4-F1
#
_cell.length_a   1.000
_cell.length_b   1.000
_cell.length_c   1.000
_cell.angle_alpha   90.00
_cell.angle_beta   90.00
_cell.angle_gamma   90.00
#
_symmetry.space_group_name_H-M   'P 1'
#
loop_
_entity.id
_entity.type
_entity.pdbx_description
1 polymer ?
#
loop_
_entity_poly.entity_id
_entity_poly.type
_entity_poly.pdbx_seq_one_letter_code
_entity_poly.pdbx_strand_id
1 'polypeptide(L)'
;MKKILTFLFVAVFGAVTYAQEAESAEITFKAEEIDYGTVKAGSNGVRVFEFTNTGKAPLVITNATSTCGCTVPAWPKEPVAPGASGKIEVKYDTSRVGPIRKTIQVYSNAKNGTIKSLSIKGTVAQ
;
A
#
# COMPACT_ATOMS: atom_id res chain seq x y z
N MET A 1 55.98 -21.07 32.28
CA MET A 1 54.54 -20.87 32.56
C MET A 1 54.13 -19.48 32.08
N LYS A 2 53.79 -19.29 30.79
CA LYS A 2 53.39 -17.95 30.27
C LYS A 2 52.71 -17.94 28.89
N LYS A 3 52.22 -19.08 28.37
CA LYS A 3 51.66 -19.17 27.01
C LYS A 3 50.30 -19.88 26.89
N ILE A 4 49.57 -20.03 27.99
CA ILE A 4 48.28 -20.76 28.00
C ILE A 4 47.07 -19.82 28.18
N LEU A 5 47.30 -18.56 28.55
CA LEU A 5 46.20 -17.61 28.85
C LEU A 5 45.73 -16.76 27.65
N THR A 6 46.23 -17.01 26.44
CA THR A 6 45.84 -16.23 25.24
C THR A 6 44.84 -16.97 24.35
N PHE A 7 44.57 -18.25 24.61
CA PHE A 7 43.66 -19.05 23.78
C PHE A 7 42.18 -18.99 24.19
N LEU A 8 41.86 -18.41 25.36
CA LEU A 8 40.47 -18.37 25.86
C LEU A 8 39.69 -17.10 25.49
N PHE A 9 40.31 -16.14 24.79
CA PHE A 9 39.64 -14.89 24.40
C PHE A 9 39.10 -14.89 22.96
N VAL A 10 39.40 -15.92 22.18
CA VAL A 10 39.02 -16.01 20.75
C VAL A 10 37.69 -16.74 20.53
N ALA A 11 37.18 -17.47 21.53
CA ALA A 11 35.98 -18.31 21.37
C ALA A 11 34.64 -17.57 21.57
N VAL A 12 34.62 -16.33 22.07
CA VAL A 12 33.37 -15.61 22.43
C VAL A 12 32.96 -14.58 21.36
N PHE A 13 33.76 -14.38 20.30
CA PHE A 13 33.43 -13.43 19.23
C PHE A 13 32.67 -14.03 18.04
N GLY A 14 32.35 -15.33 18.07
CA GLY A 14 31.86 -16.09 16.91
C GLY A 14 30.35 -16.29 16.79
N ALA A 15 29.51 -15.75 17.68
CA ALA A 15 28.11 -16.16 17.74
C ALA A 15 27.12 -15.02 17.99
N VAL A 16 27.17 -13.93 17.22
CA VAL A 16 26.02 -13.02 17.12
C VAL A 16 25.93 -12.36 15.73
N THR A 17 25.99 -13.15 14.65
CA THR A 17 25.45 -12.68 13.37
C THR A 17 23.95 -12.97 13.36
N TYR A 18 23.18 -12.24 14.17
CA TYR A 18 21.76 -12.11 13.88
C TYR A 18 21.69 -11.35 12.56
N ALA A 19 21.39 -12.04 11.47
CA ALA A 19 20.86 -11.40 10.29
C ALA A 19 19.56 -10.72 10.73
N GLN A 20 19.65 -9.44 11.12
CA GLN A 20 18.48 -8.62 11.37
C GLN A 20 17.79 -8.48 10.02
N GLU A 21 16.78 -9.31 9.78
CA GLU A 21 15.89 -9.18 8.66
C GLU A 21 15.30 -7.77 8.75
N ALA A 22 15.67 -6.90 7.81
CA ALA A 22 15.27 -5.50 7.85
C ALA A 22 13.74 -5.44 7.95
N GLU A 23 13.26 -4.81 9.02
CA GLU A 23 11.83 -4.57 9.19
C GLU A 23 11.33 -3.83 7.96
N SER A 24 10.29 -4.39 7.34
CA SER A 24 9.77 -3.92 6.05
C SER A 24 8.31 -3.53 6.20
N ALA A 25 7.91 -2.52 5.43
CA ALA A 25 6.52 -2.16 5.30
C ALA A 25 5.80 -3.20 4.43
N GLU A 26 4.53 -3.46 4.73
CA GLU A 26 3.66 -4.29 3.92
C GLU A 26 2.29 -3.62 3.87
N ILE A 27 1.65 -3.63 2.70
CA ILE A 27 0.33 -3.04 2.52
C ILE A 27 -0.68 -4.12 2.19
N THR A 28 -1.78 -4.15 2.95
CA THR A 28 -2.92 -5.05 2.69
C THR A 28 -4.19 -4.23 2.57
N PHE A 29 -4.88 -4.38 1.46
CA PHE A 29 -6.18 -3.75 1.22
C PHE A 29 -7.31 -4.64 1.72
N LYS A 30 -8.38 -4.04 2.25
CA LYS A 30 -9.62 -4.77 2.57
C LYS A 30 -10.30 -5.32 1.31
N ALA A 31 -10.20 -4.57 0.23
CA ALA A 31 -10.67 -4.96 -1.10
C ALA A 31 -9.75 -4.32 -2.14
N GLU A 32 -9.44 -5.05 -3.21
CA GLU A 32 -8.68 -4.53 -4.35
C GLU A 32 -9.59 -4.15 -5.52
N GLU A 33 -10.90 -4.45 -5.43
CA GLU A 33 -11.91 -4.04 -6.39
C GLU A 33 -13.13 -3.42 -5.70
N ILE A 34 -13.63 -2.32 -6.24
CA ILE A 34 -14.92 -1.72 -5.83
C ILE A 34 -15.84 -1.64 -7.03
N ASP A 35 -17.04 -2.23 -6.87
CA ASP A 35 -18.15 -2.04 -7.80
C ASP A 35 -19.01 -0.85 -7.37
N TYR A 36 -19.21 0.09 -8.28
CA TYR A 36 -20.14 1.20 -8.11
C TYR A 36 -21.59 0.76 -8.28
N GLY A 37 -21.82 -0.40 -8.90
CA GLY A 37 -23.11 -0.80 -9.43
C GLY A 37 -23.53 0.13 -10.57
N THR A 38 -24.82 0.41 -10.65
CA THR A 38 -25.36 1.46 -11.53
C THR A 38 -25.52 2.75 -10.74
N VAL A 39 -24.86 3.82 -11.18
CA VAL A 39 -24.95 5.16 -10.58
C VAL A 39 -25.55 6.15 -11.57
N LYS A 40 -26.25 7.17 -11.08
CA LYS A 40 -26.84 8.21 -11.93
C LYS A 40 -25.80 9.21 -12.43
N ALA A 41 -25.98 9.74 -13.63
CA ALA A 41 -25.16 10.81 -14.16
C ALA A 41 -25.13 12.02 -13.22
N GLY A 42 -23.93 12.55 -12.95
CA GLY A 42 -23.71 13.68 -12.03
C GLY A 42 -23.83 13.36 -10.53
N SER A 43 -24.02 12.08 -10.16
CA SER A 43 -24.04 11.65 -8.75
C SER A 43 -22.65 11.65 -8.09
N ASN A 44 -22.58 11.40 -6.78
CA ASN A 44 -21.30 11.30 -6.09
C ASN A 44 -20.50 10.06 -6.54
N GLY A 45 -19.39 10.29 -7.23
CA GLY A 45 -18.45 9.26 -7.71
C GLY A 45 -17.35 8.86 -6.74
N VAL A 46 -17.43 9.23 -5.46
CA VAL A 46 -16.40 8.89 -4.47
C VAL A 46 -16.53 7.44 -3.99
N ARG A 47 -15.42 6.70 -3.97
CA ARG A 47 -15.24 5.42 -3.30
C ARG A 47 -13.91 5.40 -2.55
N VAL A 48 -13.80 4.52 -1.55
CA VAL A 48 -12.63 4.47 -0.67
C VAL A 48 -12.12 3.04 -0.60
N PHE A 49 -10.83 2.88 -0.90
CA PHE A 49 -10.08 1.68 -0.60
C PHE A 49 -9.43 1.84 0.76
N GLU A 50 -9.78 0.97 1.70
CA GLU A 50 -9.14 0.92 3.01
C GLU A 50 -7.98 -0.07 2.99
N PHE A 51 -6.86 0.31 3.60
CA PHE A 51 -5.69 -0.56 3.73
C PHE A 51 -5.14 -0.51 5.15
N THR A 52 -4.32 -1.50 5.47
CA THR A 52 -3.57 -1.59 6.73
C THR A 52 -2.09 -1.82 6.41
N ASN A 53 -1.21 -1.16 7.15
CA ASN A 53 0.21 -1.50 7.17
C ASN A 53 0.39 -2.77 8.01
N THR A 54 0.51 -3.92 7.37
CA THR A 54 0.72 -5.22 8.04
C THR A 54 2.20 -5.53 8.28
N GLY A 55 3.09 -4.62 7.88
CA GLY A 55 4.52 -4.75 8.06
C GLY A 55 5.00 -4.31 9.43
N LYS A 56 6.33 -4.29 9.59
CA LYS A 56 7.02 -3.88 10.82
C LYS A 56 7.68 -2.51 10.72
N ALA A 57 7.80 -1.95 9.52
CA ALA A 57 8.29 -0.59 9.29
C ALA A 57 7.17 0.36 8.83
N PRO A 58 7.33 1.69 8.97
CA PRO A 58 6.39 2.67 8.45
C PRO A 58 6.18 2.53 6.93
N LEU A 59 4.91 2.52 6.52
CA LEU A 59 4.50 2.47 5.13
C LEU A 59 4.37 3.88 4.57
N VAL A 60 5.02 4.15 3.45
CA VAL A 60 4.95 5.43 2.73
C VAL A 60 4.35 5.19 1.36
N ILE A 61 3.23 5.85 1.08
CA ILE A 61 2.64 5.89 -0.27
C ILE A 61 3.26 7.06 -1.03
N THR A 62 4.15 6.72 -1.96
CA THR A 62 4.91 7.71 -2.74
C THR A 62 4.07 8.34 -3.84
N ASN A 63 3.15 7.56 -4.42
CA ASN A 63 2.27 8.05 -5.48
C ASN A 63 0.99 7.21 -5.57
N ALA A 64 -0.10 7.80 -6.07
CA ALA A 64 -1.24 7.06 -6.58
C ALA A 64 -1.70 7.71 -7.87
N THR A 65 -1.86 6.92 -8.92
CA THR A 65 -2.23 7.41 -10.26
C THR A 65 -3.30 6.52 -10.87
N SER A 66 -4.13 7.10 -11.71
CA SER A 66 -5.17 6.40 -12.47
C SER A 66 -4.83 6.43 -13.96
N THR A 67 -5.26 5.41 -14.69
CA THR A 67 -5.01 5.32 -16.15
C THR A 67 -5.79 6.33 -16.99
N CYS A 68 -6.78 7.03 -16.40
CA CYS A 68 -7.48 8.15 -17.05
C CYS A 68 -7.53 9.35 -16.11
N GLY A 69 -7.45 10.57 -16.63
CA GLY A 69 -7.70 11.79 -15.83
C GLY A 69 -9.13 11.92 -15.26
N CYS A 70 -9.98 10.90 -15.45
CA CYS A 70 -11.36 10.82 -14.97
C CYS A 70 -11.49 10.26 -13.55
N THR A 71 -10.36 10.00 -12.89
CA THR A 71 -10.31 9.46 -11.54
C THR A 71 -9.19 10.12 -10.75
N VAL A 72 -9.53 10.84 -9.69
CA VAL A 72 -8.54 11.52 -8.85
C VAL A 72 -8.36 10.72 -7.56
N PRO A 73 -7.19 10.08 -7.35
CA PRO A 73 -6.89 9.42 -6.09
C PRO A 73 -6.40 10.43 -5.05
N ALA A 74 -6.85 10.30 -3.80
CA ALA A 74 -6.29 10.97 -2.64
C ALA A 74 -5.82 9.94 -1.61
N TRP A 75 -4.66 10.17 -0.99
CA TRP A 75 -3.99 9.21 -0.12
C TRP A 75 -3.21 9.95 0.98
N PRO A 76 -2.89 9.29 2.12
CA PRO A 76 -2.11 9.90 3.18
C PRO A 76 -0.69 10.24 2.70
N LYS A 77 -0.25 11.45 3.01
CA LYS A 77 1.12 11.93 2.70
C LYS A 77 2.10 11.64 3.82
N GLU A 78 1.59 11.37 5.02
CA GLU A 78 2.37 10.98 6.18
C GLU A 78 2.61 9.46 6.19
N PRO A 79 3.73 8.98 6.75
CA PRO A 79 3.97 7.56 6.94
C PRO A 79 2.89 6.91 7.81
N VAL A 80 2.39 5.75 7.38
CA VAL A 80 1.42 4.94 8.13
C VAL A 80 2.18 3.94 9.01
N ALA A 81 2.04 4.08 10.33
CA ALA A 81 2.73 3.24 11.30
C ALA A 81 2.34 1.74 11.17
N PRO A 82 3.20 0.80 11.63
CA PRO A 82 2.86 -0.61 11.71
C PRO A 82 1.52 -0.85 12.43
N GLY A 83 0.66 -1.70 11.86
CA GLY A 83 -0.68 -2.00 12.36
C GLY A 83 -1.74 -0.91 12.14
N ALA A 84 -1.34 0.29 11.72
CA ALA A 84 -2.28 1.37 11.44
C ALA A 84 -2.94 1.21 10.06
N SER A 85 -4.16 1.73 9.96
CA SER A 85 -4.93 1.74 8.70
C SER A 85 -4.93 3.12 8.05
N GLY A 86 -5.04 3.12 6.73
CA GLY A 86 -5.20 4.31 5.90
C GLY A 86 -6.26 4.13 4.82
N LYS A 87 -6.49 5.19 4.06
CA LYS A 87 -7.53 5.26 3.02
C LYS A 87 -6.95 5.80 1.73
N ILE A 88 -7.38 5.22 0.61
CA ILE A 88 -7.19 5.78 -0.73
C ILE A 88 -8.57 6.11 -1.26
N GLU A 89 -8.89 7.40 -1.27
CA GLU A 89 -10.13 7.89 -1.86
C GLU A 89 -9.96 7.99 -3.37
N VAL A 90 -10.98 7.59 -4.11
CA VAL A 90 -11.01 7.55 -5.55
C VAL A 90 -12.31 8.21 -6.01
N LYS A 91 -12.21 9.34 -6.70
CA LYS A 91 -13.36 10.06 -7.24
C LYS A 91 -13.49 9.86 -8.74
N TYR A 92 -14.46 9.07 -9.18
CA TYR A 92 -14.79 8.91 -10.60
C TYR A 92 -15.69 10.05 -11.11
N ASP A 93 -15.44 10.51 -12.33
CA ASP A 93 -16.26 11.49 -13.04
C ASP A 93 -17.58 10.86 -13.54
N THR A 94 -18.64 10.96 -12.74
CA THR A 94 -19.98 10.43 -13.04
C THR A 94 -20.74 11.23 -14.11
N SER A 95 -20.17 12.28 -14.70
CA SER A 95 -20.77 12.90 -15.89
C SER A 95 -20.61 12.02 -17.14
N ARG A 96 -19.70 11.04 -17.09
CA ARG A 96 -19.39 10.13 -18.19
C ARG A 96 -20.30 8.91 -18.17
N VAL A 97 -21.42 9.02 -18.89
CA VAL A 97 -22.38 7.92 -19.06
C VAL A 97 -21.71 6.72 -19.75
N GLY A 98 -22.00 5.51 -19.26
CA GLY A 98 -21.46 4.26 -19.79
C GLY A 98 -20.70 3.42 -18.75
N PRO A 99 -19.99 2.38 -19.19
CA PRO A 99 -19.31 1.45 -18.30
C PRO A 99 -18.09 2.08 -17.61
N ILE A 100 -17.95 1.80 -16.32
CA ILE A 100 -16.78 2.11 -15.50
C ILE A 100 -15.91 0.86 -15.49
N ARG A 101 -14.66 0.99 -15.95
CA ARG A 101 -13.57 0.00 -15.80
C ARG A 101 -12.27 0.75 -15.71
N LYS A 102 -11.76 0.99 -14.49
CA LYS A 102 -10.52 1.76 -14.27
C LYS A 102 -9.62 1.07 -13.29
N THR A 103 -8.33 1.33 -13.45
CA THR A 103 -7.27 0.82 -12.57
C THR A 103 -6.54 2.00 -11.96
N ILE A 104 -6.31 1.91 -10.65
CA ILE A 104 -5.54 2.83 -9.84
C ILE A 104 -4.27 2.10 -9.43
N GLN A 105 -3.11 2.67 -9.74
CA GLN A 105 -1.80 2.16 -9.32
C GLN A 105 -1.33 2.94 -8.10
N VAL A 106 -1.07 2.22 -7.02
CA VAL A 106 -0.59 2.75 -5.74
C VAL A 106 0.86 2.35 -5.57
N TYR A 107 1.74 3.35 -5.49
CA TYR A 107 3.18 3.19 -5.34
C TYR A 107 3.55 3.35 -3.87
N SER A 108 4.35 2.43 -3.34
CA SER A 108 4.79 2.48 -1.94
C SER A 108 6.14 1.80 -1.73
N ASN A 109 6.70 1.95 -0.53
CA ASN A 109 7.88 1.22 -0.07
C ASN A 109 7.55 -0.19 0.45
N ALA A 110 6.35 -0.71 0.22
CA ALA A 110 5.97 -2.03 0.71
C ALA A 110 6.74 -3.16 0.01
N LYS A 111 7.23 -4.14 0.78
CA LYS A 111 7.97 -5.28 0.21
C LYS A 111 7.09 -6.28 -0.53
N ASN A 112 5.80 -6.34 -0.20
CA ASN A 112 4.81 -7.24 -0.82
C ASN A 112 4.24 -6.68 -2.15
N GLY A 113 4.99 -5.79 -2.79
CA GLY A 113 4.65 -5.12 -4.04
C GLY A 113 4.85 -3.61 -3.90
N THR A 114 5.88 -3.08 -4.56
CA THR A 114 6.12 -1.63 -4.64
C THR A 114 5.03 -0.90 -5.40
N ILE A 115 4.25 -1.62 -6.22
CA ILE A 115 3.06 -1.15 -6.93
C ILE A 115 1.91 -2.11 -6.63
N LYS A 116 0.79 -1.57 -6.15
CA LYS A 116 -0.49 -2.28 -5.99
C LYS A 116 -1.51 -1.74 -6.97
N SER A 117 -2.26 -2.63 -7.63
CA SER A 117 -3.30 -2.27 -8.59
C SER A 117 -4.67 -2.44 -7.96
N LEU A 118 -5.46 -1.37 -7.94
CA LEU A 118 -6.85 -1.36 -7.47
C LEU A 118 -7.80 -1.13 -8.64
N SER A 119 -8.92 -1.83 -8.67
CA SER A 119 -9.90 -1.82 -9.75
C SER A 119 -11.18 -1.13 -9.32
N ILE A 120 -11.75 -0.28 -10.17
CA ILE A 120 -13.13 0.18 -10.04
C ILE A 120 -13.95 -0.24 -11.24
N LYS A 121 -15.17 -0.72 -10.98
CA LYS A 121 -16.13 -1.11 -12.01
C LYS A 121 -17.52 -0.57 -11.73
N GLY A 122 -18.42 -0.68 -12.71
CA GLY A 122 -19.82 -0.26 -12.60
C GLY A 122 -20.34 0.34 -13.91
N THR A 123 -21.43 1.09 -13.82
CA THR A 123 -22.07 1.76 -14.96
C THR A 123 -22.65 3.10 -14.52
N VAL A 124 -22.43 4.15 -15.30
CA VAL A 124 -23.18 5.41 -15.18
C VAL A 124 -24.38 5.38 -16.11
N ALA A 125 -25.59 5.54 -15.56
CA ALA A 125 -26.84 5.64 -16.29
C ALA A 125 -27.40 7.09 -16.22
N GLN A 126 -28.28 7.44 -17.16
CA GLN A 126 -28.94 8.76 -17.21
C GLN A 126 -29.84 9.01 -16.00
#